data_AF-A0A5A7QUU3-F1
#
_entry.id   AF-A0A5A7QUU3-F1
#
_cell.length_a   1.000
_cell.length_b   1.000
_cell.length_c   1.000
_cell.angle_alpha   90.00
_cell.angle_beta   90.00
_cell.angle_gamma   90.00
#
_symmetry.space_group_name_H-M   'P 1'
#
loop_
_entity.id
_entity.type
_entity.pdbx_description
1 polymer ?
#
loop_
_entity_poly.entity_id
_entity_poly.type
_entity_poly.pdbx_seq_one_letter_code
_entity_poly.pdbx_strand_id
1 'polypeptide(L)'
;MKKNGSGANISDKGRSLPADPNLPRFLCQNCRHSLCMVGLDSHADKFLAPGMQGSSILGTGSVVGSTRMDHSFVVLPKQRNQSPGVPPRPRGGPLHPEVSQSGKAIDESFVVLPPPAASVYKCEPGADGGGTNLPSPDGGPIDSPTQPHNSGFHSTITVLNRAFEIATTQTQVEQPLCLECMRVLSDKLDKEVEDVDRDIKAYEACLQRLEGEAKTVLSEAEFLKEKLKIEEEERKLEAAIAETEKQCSEVTAELKELELKSSRFKELEDRYWLEFNNFQFQLISHQEERDAVLAKIEVSQAHLELLKRTNVLNDAFPIWYDGDFGTINNFRLGRLPKVQVEWDEINAAWGQACLLLHTMAQYFRPKFPYRIKILPMGSYPRIMDSSNNTYELFGPVNVFWSTRYDKAMTLFLTCLKEFAEFANLKDKENNIPPEKCFKLPYKIENDKVESYSITQSFNKQENWTKALKYTLCNLKWALYWFVGNTNFQPLTAAVSPHSEVSGTGTGSGSSSTVPSCTEVLNDLAPCLGFLQGKINQPTVQCCDGMKALKAIVKTKEDRVAACNCGKQALSMVNYDPKKLPLIPNKCGVDFNLPPIDKNFDCSKA
;
A
#
# COMPACT_ATOMS: atom_id res chain seq x y z
N MET A 1 -91.50 -53.17 16.69
CA MET A 1 -91.40 -54.56 17.18
C MET A 1 -90.41 -55.34 16.32
N LYS A 2 -89.46 -56.02 16.99
CA LYS A 2 -88.73 -57.26 16.63
C LYS A 2 -88.68 -57.79 15.17
N LYS A 3 -87.42 -57.97 14.74
CA LYS A 3 -86.74 -59.22 14.29
C LYS A 3 -87.01 -59.87 12.91
N ASN A 4 -85.87 -60.06 12.22
CA ASN A 4 -85.28 -61.29 11.64
C ASN A 4 -85.86 -62.01 10.40
N GLY A 5 -84.92 -62.49 9.57
CA GLY A 5 -85.01 -63.66 8.67
C GLY A 5 -84.55 -63.31 7.23
N SER A 6 -83.36 -63.66 6.72
CA SER A 6 -82.76 -64.97 6.36
C SER A 6 -83.19 -65.55 5.00
N GLY A 7 -82.21 -65.74 4.10
CA GLY A 7 -82.16 -66.67 2.94
C GLY A 7 -82.71 -66.14 1.60
N ALA A 8 -82.32 -66.58 0.40
CA ALA A 8 -81.15 -67.26 -0.20
C ALA A 8 -81.46 -67.35 -1.73
N ASN A 9 -80.44 -67.20 -2.59
CA ASN A 9 -80.24 -67.65 -4.00
C ASN A 9 -81.41 -67.78 -5.02
N ILE A 10 -81.20 -67.31 -6.26
CA ILE A 10 -80.80 -68.09 -7.46
C ILE A 10 -80.84 -67.20 -8.73
N SER A 11 -79.86 -67.43 -9.61
CA SER A 11 -79.54 -66.82 -10.92
C SER A 11 -80.62 -66.86 -12.00
N ASP A 12 -80.52 -65.98 -13.00
CA ASP A 12 -80.45 -66.44 -14.41
C ASP A 12 -79.61 -65.51 -15.32
N LYS A 13 -78.96 -66.14 -16.31
CA LYS A 13 -77.93 -65.63 -17.22
C LYS A 13 -78.53 -64.95 -18.46
N GLY A 14 -77.91 -63.86 -18.91
CA GLY A 14 -78.00 -63.35 -20.29
C GLY A 14 -76.60 -63.32 -20.92
N ARG A 15 -76.44 -64.02 -22.04
CA ARG A 15 -75.19 -64.44 -22.70
C ARG A 15 -74.42 -63.28 -23.35
N SER A 16 -73.10 -63.26 -23.20
CA SER A 16 -72.16 -62.36 -23.89
C SER A 16 -71.87 -62.82 -25.33
N LEU A 17 -71.83 -61.86 -26.27
CA LEU A 17 -71.16 -61.99 -27.57
C LEU A 17 -69.79 -61.30 -27.50
N PRO A 18 -68.75 -61.77 -28.22
CA PRO A 18 -67.40 -61.23 -28.10
C PRO A 18 -67.30 -59.84 -28.75
N ALA A 19 -66.85 -58.85 -27.99
CA ALA A 19 -66.67 -57.47 -28.45
C ALA A 19 -65.32 -57.29 -29.18
N ASP A 20 -65.38 -56.62 -30.33
CA ASP A 20 -64.24 -56.22 -31.15
C ASP A 20 -63.28 -55.29 -30.36
N PRO A 21 -61.95 -55.53 -30.32
CA PRO A 21 -61.00 -54.74 -29.55
C PRO A 21 -60.75 -53.31 -30.05
N ASN A 22 -61.30 -52.89 -31.20
CA ASN A 22 -60.94 -51.63 -31.86
C ASN A 22 -62.02 -50.51 -31.84
N LEU A 23 -63.06 -50.60 -31.00
CA LEU A 23 -64.04 -49.51 -30.81
C LEU A 23 -63.70 -48.64 -29.57
N PRO A 24 -63.67 -47.29 -29.69
CA PRO A 24 -63.43 -46.41 -28.54
C PRO A 24 -64.58 -46.53 -27.53
N ARG A 25 -64.26 -47.00 -26.31
CA ARG A 25 -65.23 -47.10 -25.21
C ARG A 25 -65.24 -45.78 -24.44
N PHE A 26 -66.34 -45.03 -24.53
CA PHE A 26 -66.54 -43.88 -23.64
C PHE A 26 -66.71 -44.38 -22.21
N LEU A 27 -66.03 -43.77 -21.25
CA LEU A 27 -66.15 -44.09 -19.83
C LEU A 27 -66.84 -42.92 -19.14
N CYS A 28 -67.73 -43.21 -18.19
CA CYS A 28 -68.25 -42.18 -17.30
C CYS A 28 -67.06 -41.58 -16.55
N GLN A 29 -66.79 -40.29 -16.68
CA GLN A 29 -65.57 -39.73 -16.07
C GLN A 29 -65.61 -39.75 -14.54
N ASN A 30 -66.81 -39.75 -13.95
CA ASN A 30 -66.96 -39.83 -12.49
C ASN A 30 -66.80 -41.26 -11.93
N CYS A 31 -67.54 -42.25 -12.45
CA CYS A 31 -67.53 -43.63 -11.92
C CYS A 31 -66.72 -44.63 -12.75
N ARG A 32 -66.12 -44.19 -13.86
CA ARG A 32 -65.32 -44.96 -14.83
C ARG A 32 -66.00 -46.19 -15.42
N HIS A 33 -67.34 -46.26 -15.35
CA HIS A 33 -68.12 -47.32 -15.99
C HIS A 33 -68.20 -47.10 -17.51
N SER A 34 -68.15 -48.17 -18.31
CA SER A 34 -68.24 -48.04 -19.77
C SER A 34 -69.64 -47.62 -20.23
N LEU A 35 -69.69 -46.51 -20.95
CA LEU A 35 -70.88 -45.99 -21.59
C LEU A 35 -71.04 -46.68 -22.95
N CYS A 36 -72.20 -47.31 -23.16
CA CYS A 36 -72.60 -47.86 -24.45
C CYS A 36 -73.42 -46.80 -25.19
N MET A 37 -72.96 -46.37 -26.37
CA MET A 37 -73.76 -45.49 -27.23
C MET A 37 -74.85 -46.34 -27.92
N VAL A 38 -76.12 -46.08 -27.59
CA VAL A 38 -77.29 -46.72 -28.21
C VAL A 38 -78.11 -45.62 -28.89
N GLY A 39 -78.34 -45.75 -30.21
CA GLY A 39 -79.23 -44.88 -30.99
C GLY A 39 -78.50 -43.88 -31.89
N LEU A 40 -78.13 -44.31 -33.09
CA LEU A 40 -77.80 -43.46 -34.24
C LEU A 40 -78.93 -43.67 -35.27
N ASP A 41 -80.10 -43.08 -35.00
CA ASP A 41 -81.17 -43.01 -35.98
C ASP A 41 -81.28 -41.58 -36.53
N SER A 42 -81.02 -41.50 -37.82
CA SER A 42 -81.07 -40.34 -38.69
C SER A 42 -82.44 -39.67 -38.65
N HIS A 43 -82.49 -38.38 -38.30
CA HIS A 43 -83.45 -37.49 -38.92
C HIS A 43 -82.87 -36.08 -39.06
N ALA A 44 -82.50 -35.78 -40.30
CA ALA A 44 -82.27 -34.45 -40.81
C ALA A 44 -83.59 -33.66 -40.89
N ASP A 45 -83.39 -32.35 -41.04
CA ASP A 45 -84.34 -31.31 -41.46
C ASP A 45 -85.34 -30.81 -40.43
N LYS A 46 -85.11 -29.58 -39.94
CA LYS A 46 -85.87 -28.41 -40.44
C LYS A 46 -85.56 -27.06 -39.75
N PHE A 47 -85.41 -26.04 -40.60
CA PHE A 47 -85.57 -24.58 -40.41
C PHE A 47 -84.45 -23.83 -39.64
N LEU A 48 -83.56 -23.12 -40.34
CA LEU A 48 -83.68 -21.73 -40.88
C LEU A 48 -83.67 -20.63 -39.79
N ALA A 49 -82.65 -19.77 -39.90
CA ALA A 49 -82.40 -18.48 -39.24
C ALA A 49 -83.62 -17.51 -39.35
N PRO A 50 -83.72 -16.34 -38.66
CA PRO A 50 -82.66 -15.30 -38.51
C PRO A 50 -82.71 -14.43 -37.21
N GLY A 51 -81.78 -13.48 -37.07
CA GLY A 51 -82.09 -12.21 -36.37
C GLY A 51 -81.09 -11.65 -35.35
N MET A 52 -80.18 -10.80 -35.84
CA MET A 52 -79.86 -9.44 -35.34
C MET A 52 -79.67 -9.09 -33.83
N GLN A 53 -78.59 -8.32 -33.64
CA GLN A 53 -78.35 -7.21 -32.67
C GLN A 53 -77.70 -7.51 -31.31
N GLY A 54 -76.76 -6.62 -30.95
CA GLY A 54 -76.53 -6.24 -29.55
C GLY A 54 -75.09 -6.02 -29.15
N SER A 55 -74.56 -4.83 -29.43
CA SER A 55 -73.31 -4.34 -28.83
C SER A 55 -73.45 -4.04 -27.33
N SER A 56 -72.29 -4.06 -26.67
CA SER A 56 -71.82 -3.10 -25.65
C SER A 56 -71.99 -3.38 -24.15
N ILE A 57 -70.83 -3.25 -23.47
CA ILE A 57 -70.56 -2.59 -22.17
C ILE A 57 -71.19 -3.18 -20.90
N LEU A 58 -70.33 -3.61 -19.95
CA LEU A 58 -70.19 -3.02 -18.61
C LEU A 58 -69.07 -3.71 -17.83
N GLY A 59 -68.27 -2.92 -17.12
CA GLY A 59 -67.35 -3.38 -16.08
C GLY A 59 -67.94 -3.18 -14.69
N THR A 60 -67.40 -3.93 -13.73
CA THR A 60 -67.40 -3.77 -12.27
C THR A 60 -66.46 -4.88 -11.74
N GLY A 61 -65.66 -4.79 -10.69
CA GLY A 61 -65.34 -3.79 -9.67
C GLY A 61 -64.62 -4.50 -8.50
N SER A 62 -63.69 -3.79 -7.84
CA SER A 62 -63.13 -3.92 -6.45
C SER A 62 -62.63 -5.28 -5.91
N VAL A 63 -61.37 -5.44 -5.44
CA VAL A 63 -60.64 -4.89 -4.25
C VAL A 63 -61.01 -5.57 -2.91
N VAL A 64 -60.00 -6.12 -2.20
CA VAL A 64 -59.51 -5.84 -0.80
C VAL A 64 -58.47 -6.91 -0.41
N GLY A 65 -57.22 -6.51 -0.09
CA GLY A 65 -56.57 -6.67 1.25
C GLY A 65 -55.87 -8.04 1.46
N SER A 66 -54.78 -8.24 2.19
CA SER A 66 -53.94 -7.45 3.09
C SER A 66 -52.66 -8.27 3.40
N THR A 67 -51.52 -7.59 3.55
CA THR A 67 -50.27 -7.82 4.34
C THR A 67 -49.94 -9.22 4.94
N ARG A 68 -48.69 -9.70 5.09
CA ARG A 68 -47.47 -9.08 5.69
C ARG A 68 -46.28 -10.08 5.57
N MET A 69 -45.03 -9.59 5.48
CA MET A 69 -43.80 -10.33 5.87
C MET A 69 -42.91 -9.37 6.69
N ASP A 70 -42.41 -9.85 7.83
CA ASP A 70 -41.66 -9.11 8.84
C ASP A 70 -40.18 -8.94 8.49
N HIS A 71 -39.62 -7.76 8.81
CA HIS A 71 -38.19 -7.52 8.92
C HIS A 71 -37.82 -7.26 10.38
N SER A 72 -36.92 -8.08 10.94
CA SER A 72 -36.33 -7.92 12.26
C SER A 72 -35.14 -6.95 12.24
N PHE A 73 -35.13 -5.97 13.14
CA PHE A 73 -34.00 -5.07 13.41
C PHE A 73 -33.26 -5.48 14.70
N VAL A 74 -31.94 -5.27 14.72
CA VAL A 74 -31.08 -5.39 15.90
C VAL A 74 -30.93 -4.01 16.56
N VAL A 75 -31.26 -3.94 17.86
CA VAL A 75 -31.11 -2.75 18.72
C VAL A 75 -29.79 -2.86 19.49
N LEU A 76 -28.94 -1.84 19.40
CA LEU A 76 -27.78 -1.66 20.29
C LEU A 76 -28.18 -0.80 21.51
N PRO A 77 -27.78 -1.15 22.74
CA PRO A 77 -28.18 -0.42 23.94
C PRO A 77 -27.34 0.86 24.16
N LYS A 78 -28.01 1.89 24.67
CA LYS A 78 -27.48 3.20 25.06
C LYS A 78 -27.50 3.34 26.58
N GLN A 79 -26.38 3.71 27.20
CA GLN A 79 -26.26 4.39 28.51
C GLN A 79 -24.77 4.72 28.75
N ARG A 80 -24.32 5.73 29.50
CA ARG A 80 -24.75 7.07 29.95
C ARG A 80 -23.49 7.66 30.65
N ASN A 81 -23.25 8.95 30.51
CA ASN A 81 -22.11 9.69 31.09
C ASN A 81 -22.03 9.65 32.63
N GLN A 82 -20.81 9.49 33.18
CA GLN A 82 -20.33 10.11 34.44
C GLN A 82 -18.82 10.44 34.32
N SER A 83 -18.39 11.54 34.95
CA SER A 83 -17.04 12.13 34.95
C SER A 83 -16.34 11.96 36.33
N PRO A 84 -15.16 12.57 36.62
CA PRO A 84 -13.85 11.93 36.72
C PRO A 84 -13.29 11.79 38.16
N GLY A 85 -12.38 10.84 38.40
CA GLY A 85 -11.68 10.65 39.69
C GLY A 85 -10.33 9.93 39.58
N VAL A 86 -9.35 10.45 40.32
CA VAL A 86 -7.88 10.17 40.38
C VAL A 86 -7.53 8.77 40.96
N PRO A 87 -6.35 8.16 40.67
CA PRO A 87 -6.08 6.73 40.89
C PRO A 87 -5.33 6.42 42.21
N PRO A 88 -5.21 5.13 42.59
CA PRO A 88 -4.05 4.70 43.36
C PRO A 88 -3.35 3.43 42.82
N ARG A 89 -2.02 3.46 42.88
CA ARG A 89 -1.08 2.31 43.00
C ARG A 89 -0.95 1.97 44.51
N PRO A 90 -0.47 0.78 44.99
CA PRO A 90 0.93 0.31 44.78
C PRO A 90 1.24 -1.23 44.86
N ARG A 91 2.45 -1.60 44.36
CA ARG A 91 3.46 -2.65 44.78
C ARG A 91 3.04 -4.13 44.97
N GLY A 92 3.82 -5.19 44.68
CA GLY A 92 5.22 -5.48 44.27
C GLY A 92 5.43 -7.02 44.20
N GLY A 93 6.43 -7.53 43.43
CA GLY A 93 6.68 -8.97 43.07
C GLY A 93 7.25 -9.89 44.19
N PRO A 94 8.06 -10.97 43.93
CA PRO A 94 8.51 -11.58 42.65
C PRO A 94 8.60 -13.17 42.60
N LEU A 95 9.03 -13.70 41.44
CA LEU A 95 9.68 -15.01 41.09
C LEU A 95 8.89 -16.33 40.74
N HIS A 96 9.38 -16.95 39.65
CA HIS A 96 9.10 -18.20 38.87
C HIS A 96 9.11 -19.56 39.63
N PRO A 97 8.89 -20.78 39.03
CA PRO A 97 8.87 -21.24 37.61
C PRO A 97 7.60 -22.05 37.23
N GLU A 98 7.29 -22.56 36.03
CA GLU A 98 7.98 -23.53 35.17
C GLU A 98 7.15 -23.80 33.87
N VAL A 99 7.76 -24.55 32.97
CA VAL A 99 7.44 -24.92 31.59
C VAL A 99 6.08 -25.62 31.39
N SER A 100 5.35 -25.28 30.32
CA SER A 100 4.53 -26.21 29.51
C SER A 100 4.09 -25.59 28.19
N GLN A 101 4.30 -26.34 27.10
CA GLN A 101 4.01 -26.00 25.72
C GLN A 101 2.50 -25.89 25.44
N SER A 102 2.11 -24.91 24.61
CA SER A 102 1.03 -25.07 23.64
C SER A 102 1.16 -23.98 22.59
N GLY A 103 1.30 -24.38 21.33
CA GLY A 103 1.41 -23.46 20.20
C GLY A 103 0.21 -22.55 20.06
N LYS A 104 0.46 -21.38 19.49
CA LYS A 104 -0.48 -20.65 18.63
C LYS A 104 0.35 -19.73 17.74
N ALA A 105 0.12 -19.89 16.45
CA ALA A 105 0.70 -19.10 15.39
C ALA A 105 0.35 -17.62 15.58
N ILE A 106 1.25 -16.79 15.09
CA ILE A 106 1.17 -15.34 15.04
C ILE A 106 0.02 -15.02 14.07
N ASP A 107 -1.08 -14.49 14.59
CA ASP A 107 -2.22 -14.06 13.78
C ASP A 107 -1.85 -12.70 13.18
N GLU A 108 -1.17 -12.75 12.03
CA GLU A 108 -0.95 -11.60 11.16
C GLU A 108 -2.31 -11.27 10.50
N SER A 109 -2.94 -10.18 10.93
CA SER A 109 -4.15 -9.66 10.28
C SER A 109 -3.81 -9.10 8.89
N PHE A 110 -3.88 -9.94 7.87
CA PHE A 110 -3.91 -9.52 6.48
C PHE A 110 -5.34 -9.11 6.09
N VAL A 111 -5.52 -7.86 5.68
CA VAL A 111 -6.72 -7.46 4.93
C VAL A 111 -6.45 -7.81 3.46
N VAL A 112 -6.88 -9.00 3.04
CA VAL A 112 -6.89 -9.37 1.63
C VAL A 112 -8.10 -8.69 0.98
N LEU A 113 -7.85 -7.61 0.25
CA LEU A 113 -8.86 -7.00 -0.62
C LEU A 113 -9.08 -7.92 -1.85
N PRO A 114 -10.32 -8.27 -2.21
CA PRO A 114 -10.58 -9.05 -3.42
C PRO A 114 -10.14 -8.26 -4.67
N PRO A 115 -9.62 -8.91 -5.72
CA PRO A 115 -9.27 -8.23 -6.97
C PRO A 115 -10.52 -7.60 -7.62
N PRO A 116 -10.43 -6.35 -8.13
CA PRO A 116 -11.52 -5.70 -8.84
C PRO A 116 -11.55 -6.19 -10.30
N ALA A 117 -12.01 -7.43 -10.52
CA ALA A 117 -12.27 -7.93 -11.88
C ALA A 117 -13.18 -9.17 -11.86
N ALA A 118 -14.47 -9.00 -11.55
CA ALA A 118 -15.49 -10.00 -11.88
C ALA A 118 -16.92 -9.42 -11.80
N SER A 119 -17.26 -8.37 -12.57
CA SER A 119 -18.68 -8.07 -12.84
C SER A 119 -18.90 -7.17 -14.05
N VAL A 120 -18.27 -7.44 -15.20
CA VAL A 120 -18.76 -6.92 -16.49
C VAL A 120 -18.48 -7.94 -17.58
N TYR A 121 -19.38 -8.92 -17.77
CA TYR A 121 -19.71 -9.43 -19.10
C TYR A 121 -21.16 -9.89 -19.12
N LYS A 122 -21.90 -9.32 -20.09
CA LYS A 122 -23.19 -9.76 -20.60
C LYS A 122 -23.19 -11.26 -20.91
N CYS A 123 -24.30 -11.94 -20.62
CA CYS A 123 -24.82 -13.04 -21.43
C CYS A 123 -26.35 -13.02 -21.37
N GLU A 124 -26.95 -12.52 -22.45
CA GLU A 124 -28.28 -12.93 -22.93
C GLU A 124 -28.16 -14.30 -23.63
N PRO A 125 -29.27 -15.03 -23.82
CA PRO A 125 -29.29 -16.47 -24.07
C PRO A 125 -28.85 -16.88 -25.48
N GLY A 126 -28.12 -18.00 -25.56
CA GLY A 126 -27.72 -18.65 -26.81
C GLY A 126 -28.88 -19.38 -27.48
N ALA A 127 -28.91 -19.25 -28.81
CA ALA A 127 -29.88 -19.78 -29.77
C ALA A 127 -29.48 -21.15 -30.34
N ASP A 128 -30.46 -21.84 -30.94
CA ASP A 128 -30.39 -22.56 -32.22
C ASP A 128 -31.84 -22.66 -32.74
N GLY A 129 -32.22 -22.37 -33.99
CA GLY A 129 -31.47 -22.04 -35.19
C GLY A 129 -32.32 -21.20 -36.17
N GLY A 130 -31.63 -20.70 -37.19
CA GLY A 130 -31.97 -19.47 -37.91
C GLY A 130 -33.01 -19.54 -39.04
N GLY A 131 -33.39 -18.34 -39.48
CA GLY A 131 -34.16 -18.11 -40.69
C GLY A 131 -34.29 -16.63 -41.01
N THR A 132 -33.55 -16.15 -42.02
CA THR A 132 -33.98 -15.03 -42.88
C THR A 132 -33.28 -15.14 -44.24
N ASN A 133 -34.04 -15.40 -45.32
CA ASN A 133 -34.40 -14.40 -46.34
C ASN A 133 -35.14 -15.05 -47.53
N LEU A 134 -36.14 -14.31 -48.03
CA LEU A 134 -36.94 -14.46 -49.27
C LEU A 134 -36.08 -14.71 -50.54
N PRO A 135 -36.63 -15.06 -51.74
CA PRO A 135 -38.01 -14.86 -52.26
C PRO A 135 -38.65 -16.02 -53.09
N SER A 136 -39.96 -15.89 -53.41
CA SER A 136 -40.75 -16.58 -54.46
C SER A 136 -40.16 -16.39 -55.89
N PRO A 137 -40.57 -17.09 -56.99
CA PRO A 137 -41.88 -17.71 -57.29
C PRO A 137 -41.92 -19.03 -58.15
N ASP A 138 -43.17 -19.47 -58.44
CA ASP A 138 -43.69 -20.31 -59.57
C ASP A 138 -43.51 -21.84 -59.64
N GLY A 139 -44.61 -22.59 -59.41
CA GLY A 139 -45.51 -23.03 -60.51
C GLY A 139 -45.44 -24.44 -61.15
N GLY A 140 -45.96 -25.49 -60.48
CA GLY A 140 -46.67 -26.69 -61.05
C GLY A 140 -45.87 -27.80 -61.78
N PRO A 141 -46.48 -28.96 -62.20
CA PRO A 141 -47.90 -29.41 -62.08
C PRO A 141 -48.19 -30.96 -61.86
N ILE A 142 -49.49 -31.31 -61.68
CA ILE A 142 -50.29 -32.52 -62.11
C ILE A 142 -50.43 -33.85 -61.27
N ASP A 143 -51.72 -34.12 -60.93
CA ASP A 143 -52.61 -35.34 -60.86
C ASP A 143 -52.38 -36.66 -60.06
N SER A 144 -53.25 -36.84 -59.03
CA SER A 144 -54.24 -37.93 -58.71
C SER A 144 -53.82 -39.42 -58.56
N PRO A 145 -54.62 -40.37 -57.96
CA PRO A 145 -56.01 -40.30 -57.42
C PRO A 145 -56.32 -41.03 -56.06
N THR A 146 -57.54 -40.74 -55.55
CA THR A 146 -58.49 -41.35 -54.56
C THR A 146 -58.37 -42.83 -54.16
N GLN A 147 -58.71 -43.33 -52.94
CA GLN A 147 -59.97 -43.34 -52.12
C GLN A 147 -59.69 -44.07 -50.73
N PRO A 148 -60.61 -44.35 -49.75
CA PRO A 148 -61.97 -43.87 -49.42
C PRO A 148 -62.28 -43.57 -47.89
N HIS A 149 -63.42 -42.89 -47.64
CA HIS A 149 -64.34 -42.89 -46.46
C HIS A 149 -63.82 -42.90 -44.99
N ASN A 150 -63.73 -41.72 -44.36
CA ASN A 150 -63.86 -41.58 -42.88
C ASN A 150 -64.32 -40.18 -42.37
N SER A 151 -64.80 -39.30 -43.25
CA SER A 151 -65.02 -37.88 -42.90
C SER A 151 -66.29 -37.57 -42.10
N GLY A 152 -67.33 -38.43 -42.18
CA GLY A 152 -68.60 -38.21 -41.45
C GLY A 152 -68.55 -38.63 -39.97
N PHE A 153 -67.77 -39.65 -39.63
CA PHE A 153 -67.67 -40.14 -38.25
C PHE A 153 -66.78 -39.22 -37.38
N HIS A 154 -65.75 -38.63 -37.99
CA HIS A 154 -64.83 -37.72 -37.32
C HIS A 154 -65.49 -36.38 -36.96
N SER A 155 -66.44 -35.88 -37.78
CA SER A 155 -67.15 -34.64 -37.47
C SER A 155 -68.11 -34.80 -36.27
N THR A 156 -68.84 -35.92 -36.19
CA THR A 156 -69.76 -36.21 -35.07
C THR A 156 -69.02 -36.39 -33.74
N ILE A 157 -67.87 -37.07 -33.73
CA ILE A 157 -67.02 -37.19 -32.53
C ILE A 157 -66.49 -35.82 -32.09
N THR A 158 -66.09 -34.96 -33.03
CA THR A 158 -65.61 -33.61 -32.72
C THR A 158 -66.71 -32.75 -32.10
N VAL A 159 -67.95 -32.84 -32.61
CA VAL A 159 -69.11 -32.12 -32.05
C VAL A 159 -69.45 -32.61 -30.64
N LEU A 160 -69.45 -33.93 -30.40
CA LEU A 160 -69.70 -34.51 -29.08
C LEU A 160 -68.61 -34.12 -28.07
N ASN A 161 -67.34 -34.19 -28.45
CA ASN A 161 -66.24 -33.76 -27.57
C ASN A 161 -66.37 -32.27 -27.22
N ARG A 162 -66.70 -31.42 -28.19
CA ARG A 162 -66.93 -29.99 -27.93
C ARG A 162 -68.14 -29.75 -27.03
N ALA A 163 -69.21 -30.52 -27.19
CA ALA A 163 -70.39 -30.44 -26.32
C ALA A 163 -70.07 -30.87 -24.88
N PHE A 164 -69.28 -31.93 -24.70
CA PHE A 164 -68.82 -32.36 -23.38
C PHE A 164 -67.84 -31.39 -22.74
N GLU A 165 -66.95 -30.74 -23.51
CA GLU A 165 -66.11 -29.66 -23.00
C GLU A 165 -66.93 -28.45 -22.53
N ILE A 166 -67.92 -28.01 -23.31
CA ILE A 166 -68.81 -26.91 -22.92
C ILE A 166 -69.61 -27.28 -21.66
N ALA A 167 -70.14 -28.50 -21.58
CA ALA A 167 -70.88 -28.95 -20.41
C ALA A 167 -69.97 -29.12 -19.17
N THR A 168 -68.73 -29.58 -19.36
CA THR A 168 -67.72 -29.69 -18.30
C THR A 168 -67.33 -28.32 -17.76
N THR A 169 -67.13 -27.32 -18.64
CA THR A 169 -66.79 -25.96 -18.21
C THR A 169 -67.91 -25.28 -17.43
N GLN A 170 -69.18 -25.51 -17.79
CA GLN A 170 -70.32 -24.91 -17.09
C GLN A 170 -70.67 -25.60 -15.77
N THR A 171 -70.57 -26.94 -15.73
CA THR A 171 -70.92 -27.72 -14.51
C THR A 171 -69.72 -27.98 -13.59
N GLN A 172 -68.51 -27.63 -14.02
CA GLN A 172 -67.22 -27.95 -13.39
C GLN A 172 -67.00 -29.47 -13.13
N VAL A 173 -67.75 -30.34 -13.80
CA VAL A 173 -67.62 -31.81 -13.69
C VAL A 173 -67.29 -32.40 -15.05
N GLU A 174 -66.23 -33.23 -15.12
CA GLU A 174 -65.78 -33.86 -16.36
C GLU A 174 -66.87 -34.76 -16.97
N GLN A 175 -67.21 -34.52 -18.23
CA GLN A 175 -68.19 -35.28 -19.01
C GLN A 175 -67.48 -36.17 -20.05
N PRO A 176 -68.07 -37.31 -20.50
CA PRO A 176 -69.46 -37.77 -20.29
C PRO A 176 -69.70 -38.46 -18.94
N LEU A 177 -70.92 -38.32 -18.41
CA LEU A 177 -71.39 -39.01 -17.20
C LEU A 177 -72.41 -40.10 -17.56
N CYS A 178 -72.48 -41.18 -16.78
CA CYS A 178 -73.59 -42.12 -16.89
C CYS A 178 -74.89 -41.50 -16.33
N LEU A 179 -76.05 -42.04 -16.72
CA LEU A 179 -77.36 -41.54 -16.30
C LEU A 179 -77.51 -41.41 -14.78
N GLU A 180 -76.94 -42.33 -14.01
CA GLU A 180 -77.00 -42.27 -12.54
C GLU A 180 -76.14 -41.14 -11.98
N CYS A 181 -74.92 -40.94 -12.51
CA CYS A 181 -74.09 -39.79 -12.14
C CYS A 181 -74.67 -38.46 -12.62
N MET A 182 -75.37 -38.44 -13.75
CA MET A 182 -76.06 -37.26 -14.27
C MET A 182 -77.25 -36.86 -13.40
N ARG A 183 -78.00 -37.84 -12.85
CA ARG A 183 -79.06 -37.57 -11.87
C ARG A 183 -78.52 -36.94 -10.60
N VAL A 184 -77.45 -37.49 -10.04
CA VAL A 184 -76.80 -36.91 -8.84
C VAL A 184 -76.31 -35.48 -9.10
N LEU A 185 -75.79 -35.20 -10.30
CA LEU A 185 -75.41 -33.84 -10.69
C LEU A 185 -76.63 -32.92 -10.82
N SER A 186 -77.74 -33.40 -11.40
CA SER A 186 -79.00 -32.65 -11.48
C SER A 186 -79.51 -32.31 -10.09
N ASP A 187 -79.60 -33.29 -9.18
CA ASP A 187 -80.07 -33.09 -7.81
C ASP A 187 -79.19 -32.07 -7.06
N LYS A 188 -77.87 -32.06 -7.33
CA LYS A 188 -76.94 -31.09 -6.76
C LYS A 188 -77.21 -29.68 -7.31
N LEU A 189 -77.38 -29.54 -8.63
CA LEU A 189 -77.68 -28.25 -9.26
C LEU A 189 -79.05 -27.71 -8.83
N ASP A 190 -80.07 -28.57 -8.72
CA ASP A 190 -81.39 -28.18 -8.22
C ASP A 190 -81.31 -27.67 -6.78
N LYS A 191 -80.48 -28.31 -5.94
CA LYS A 191 -80.22 -27.83 -4.58
C LYS A 191 -79.47 -26.51 -4.53
N GLU A 192 -78.48 -26.31 -5.42
CA GLU A 192 -77.80 -25.02 -5.56
C GLU A 192 -78.78 -23.91 -6.00
N VAL A 193 -79.74 -24.23 -6.88
CA VAL A 193 -80.82 -23.29 -7.27
C VAL A 193 -81.74 -22.97 -6.10
N GLU A 194 -82.15 -23.97 -5.31
CA GLU A 194 -82.96 -23.76 -4.10
C GLU A 194 -82.25 -22.91 -3.04
N ASP A 195 -80.93 -23.05 -2.90
CA ASP A 195 -80.10 -22.25 -2.00
C ASP A 195 -80.06 -20.78 -2.45
N VAL A 196 -79.83 -20.53 -3.74
CA VAL A 196 -79.83 -19.18 -4.32
C VAL A 196 -81.21 -18.52 -4.24
N ASP A 197 -82.30 -19.25 -4.50
CA ASP A 197 -83.66 -18.72 -4.39
C ASP A 197 -84.01 -18.32 -2.94
N ARG A 198 -83.51 -19.07 -1.94
CA ARG A 198 -83.63 -18.66 -0.53
C ARG A 198 -82.86 -17.39 -0.21
N ASP A 199 -81.66 -17.22 -0.75
CA ASP A 199 -80.88 -16.00 -0.56
C ASP A 199 -81.55 -14.80 -1.22
N ILE A 200 -82.09 -14.94 -2.43
CA ILE A 200 -82.86 -13.90 -3.13
C ILE A 200 -84.05 -13.47 -2.25
N LYS A 201 -84.83 -14.41 -1.74
CA LYS A 201 -85.97 -14.10 -0.84
C LYS A 201 -85.53 -13.40 0.44
N ALA A 202 -84.37 -13.74 0.99
CA ALA A 202 -83.82 -13.07 2.16
C ALA A 202 -83.39 -11.62 1.85
N TYR A 203 -82.78 -11.37 0.68
CA TYR A 203 -82.45 -10.03 0.21
C TYR A 203 -83.71 -9.20 -0.08
N GLU A 204 -84.74 -9.78 -0.72
CA GLU A 204 -86.03 -9.13 -0.96
C GLU A 204 -86.72 -8.75 0.36
N ALA A 205 -86.73 -9.64 1.35
CA ALA A 205 -87.27 -9.36 2.67
C ALA A 205 -86.49 -8.23 3.40
N CYS A 206 -85.17 -8.17 3.23
CA CYS A 206 -84.34 -7.09 3.76
C CYS A 206 -84.65 -5.75 3.08
N LEU A 207 -84.81 -5.74 1.76
CA LEU A 207 -85.21 -4.57 0.98
C LEU A 207 -86.59 -4.06 1.39
N GLN A 208 -87.59 -4.94 1.50
CA GLN A 208 -88.93 -4.56 1.96
C GLN A 208 -88.93 -3.98 3.38
N ARG A 209 -88.06 -4.48 4.27
CA ARG A 209 -87.87 -3.92 5.61
C ARG A 209 -87.25 -2.52 5.55
N LEU A 210 -86.24 -2.30 4.71
CA LEU A 210 -85.60 -0.99 4.51
C LEU A 210 -86.53 0.03 3.83
N GLU A 211 -87.48 -0.43 3.00
CA GLU A 211 -88.51 0.41 2.38
C GLU A 211 -89.66 0.74 3.34
N GLY A 212 -90.02 -0.20 4.23
CA GLY A 212 -91.06 -0.05 5.25
C GLY A 212 -90.60 0.66 6.54
N GLU A 213 -89.29 0.74 6.79
CA GLU A 213 -88.74 1.63 7.80
C GLU A 213 -89.07 3.07 7.41
N ALA A 214 -89.93 3.71 8.20
CA ALA A 214 -90.20 5.13 8.07
C ALA A 214 -88.88 5.87 8.28
N LYS A 215 -88.23 6.24 7.16
CA LYS A 215 -87.18 7.25 7.14
C LYS A 215 -87.69 8.39 8.01
N THR A 216 -86.97 8.76 9.05
CA THR A 216 -87.22 10.02 9.76
C THR A 216 -87.04 11.11 8.73
N VAL A 217 -88.14 11.47 8.05
CA VAL A 217 -88.16 12.49 7.01
C VAL A 217 -87.93 13.78 7.75
N LEU A 218 -86.66 14.19 7.81
CA LEU A 218 -86.30 15.57 8.11
C LEU A 218 -87.19 16.45 7.24
N SER A 219 -87.76 17.50 7.82
CA SER A 219 -88.51 18.46 6.99
C SER A 219 -87.61 18.94 5.85
N GLU A 220 -88.19 19.26 4.69
CA GLU A 220 -87.41 19.67 3.50
C GLU A 220 -86.43 20.81 3.82
N ALA A 221 -86.79 21.69 4.77
CA ALA A 221 -85.93 22.74 5.30
C ALA A 221 -84.76 22.23 6.18
N GLU A 222 -84.97 21.23 7.03
CA GLU A 222 -83.91 20.62 7.85
C GLU A 222 -82.95 19.80 6.98
N PHE A 223 -83.46 19.10 5.96
CA PHE A 223 -82.63 18.37 5.00
C PHE A 223 -81.74 19.32 4.19
N LEU A 224 -82.29 20.43 3.68
CA LEU A 224 -81.52 21.45 2.97
C LEU A 224 -80.46 22.10 3.88
N LYS A 225 -80.77 22.32 5.16
CA LYS A 225 -79.82 22.86 6.13
C LYS A 225 -78.67 21.90 6.42
N GLU A 226 -78.95 20.61 6.62
CA GLU A 226 -77.90 19.61 6.86
C GLU A 226 -77.08 19.36 5.58
N LYS A 227 -77.72 19.34 4.41
CA LYS A 227 -77.03 19.27 3.11
C LYS A 227 -76.05 20.43 2.93
N LEU A 228 -76.47 21.68 3.17
CA LEU A 228 -75.58 22.84 3.07
C LEU A 228 -74.43 22.80 4.08
N LYS A 229 -74.67 22.25 5.27
CA LYS A 229 -73.63 22.07 6.29
C LYS A 229 -72.59 21.03 5.85
N ILE A 230 -73.04 19.90 5.30
CA ILE A 230 -72.15 18.86 4.76
C ILE A 230 -71.36 19.38 3.57
N GLU A 231 -72.00 20.10 2.63
CA GLU A 231 -71.32 20.72 1.48
C GLU A 231 -70.27 21.76 1.90
N GLU A 232 -70.50 22.50 2.99
CA GLU A 232 -69.51 23.42 3.56
C GLU A 232 -68.35 22.67 4.24
N GLU A 233 -68.64 21.59 4.97
CA GLU A 233 -67.62 20.74 5.58
C GLU A 233 -66.77 20.00 4.54
N GLU A 234 -67.41 19.47 3.48
CA GLU A 234 -66.76 18.86 2.32
C GLU A 234 -65.80 19.86 1.67
N ARG A 235 -66.26 21.09 1.38
CA ARG A 235 -65.40 22.12 0.80
C ARG A 235 -64.22 22.49 1.69
N LYS A 236 -64.40 22.50 3.02
CA LYS A 236 -63.30 22.76 3.98
C LYS A 236 -62.30 21.61 4.01
N LEU A 237 -62.78 20.37 3.99
CA LEU A 237 -61.94 19.17 3.97
C LEU A 237 -61.16 19.07 2.66
N GLU A 238 -61.80 19.32 1.52
CA GLU A 238 -61.13 19.39 0.21
C GLU A 238 -60.03 20.44 0.19
N ALA A 239 -60.30 21.65 0.73
CA ALA A 239 -59.29 22.69 0.84
C ALA A 239 -58.12 22.28 1.75
N ALA A 240 -58.40 21.60 2.86
CA ALA A 240 -57.37 21.10 3.78
C ALA A 240 -56.52 19.98 3.17
N ILE A 241 -57.15 19.07 2.40
CA ILE A 241 -56.45 18.02 1.64
C ILE A 241 -55.54 18.66 0.60
N ALA A 242 -56.05 19.60 -0.21
CA ALA A 242 -55.27 20.27 -1.24
C ALA A 242 -54.04 21.01 -0.67
N GLU A 243 -54.19 21.70 0.47
CA GLU A 243 -53.06 22.35 1.15
C GLU A 243 -52.05 21.32 1.70
N THR A 244 -52.52 20.22 2.26
CA THR A 244 -51.65 19.15 2.78
C THR A 244 -50.90 18.44 1.65
N GLU A 245 -51.56 18.17 0.53
CA GLU A 245 -50.94 17.60 -0.68
C GLU A 245 -49.87 18.54 -1.25
N LYS A 246 -50.14 19.84 -1.27
CA LYS A 246 -49.15 20.84 -1.66
C LYS A 246 -47.92 20.81 -0.75
N GLN A 247 -48.10 20.82 0.57
CA GLN A 247 -47.00 20.72 1.53
C GLN A 247 -46.24 19.39 1.40
N CYS A 248 -46.95 18.28 1.17
CA CYS A 248 -46.34 16.98 0.91
C CYS A 248 -45.48 17.02 -0.38
N SER A 249 -45.97 17.66 -1.43
CA SER A 249 -45.22 17.82 -2.69
C SER A 249 -43.94 18.66 -2.53
N GLU A 250 -43.97 19.69 -1.68
CA GLU A 250 -42.82 20.54 -1.39
C GLU A 250 -41.76 19.80 -0.57
N VAL A 251 -42.16 19.16 0.53
CA VAL A 251 -41.26 18.37 1.38
C VAL A 251 -40.65 17.18 0.63
N THR A 252 -41.40 16.53 -0.25
CA THR A 252 -40.87 15.43 -1.06
C THR A 252 -39.87 15.91 -2.12
N ALA A 253 -40.03 17.12 -2.64
CA ALA A 253 -39.04 17.74 -3.53
C ALA A 253 -37.75 18.06 -2.76
N GLU A 254 -37.85 18.63 -1.56
CA GLU A 254 -36.70 18.90 -0.69
C GLU A 254 -35.96 17.61 -0.30
N LEU A 255 -36.70 16.55 0.07
CA LEU A 255 -36.12 15.26 0.41
C LEU A 255 -35.26 14.70 -0.73
N LYS A 256 -35.76 14.75 -1.97
CA LYS A 256 -35.01 14.30 -3.16
C LYS A 256 -33.76 15.13 -3.39
N GLU A 257 -33.83 16.44 -3.18
CA GLU A 257 -32.66 17.31 -3.30
C GLU A 257 -31.60 16.99 -2.25
N LEU A 258 -32.02 16.76 -0.99
CA LEU A 258 -31.11 16.35 0.08
C LEU A 258 -30.49 14.98 -0.19
N GLU A 259 -31.25 14.02 -0.70
CA GLU A 259 -30.75 12.68 -1.04
C GLU A 259 -29.68 12.75 -2.15
N LEU A 260 -29.93 13.55 -3.19
CA LEU A 260 -28.94 13.81 -4.25
C LEU A 260 -27.66 14.45 -3.70
N LYS A 261 -27.80 15.46 -2.81
CA LYS A 261 -26.66 16.09 -2.14
C LYS A 261 -25.89 15.08 -1.28
N SER A 262 -26.59 14.21 -0.54
CA SER A 262 -25.97 13.17 0.28
C SER A 262 -25.15 12.18 -0.56
N SER A 263 -25.69 11.71 -1.68
CA SER A 263 -24.96 10.86 -2.62
C SER A 263 -23.69 11.53 -3.13
N ARG A 264 -23.79 12.81 -3.51
CA ARG A 264 -22.63 13.58 -3.99
C ARG A 264 -21.56 13.77 -2.91
N PHE A 265 -21.96 13.97 -1.65
CA PHE A 265 -21.01 14.05 -0.53
C PHE A 265 -20.32 12.72 -0.28
N LYS A 266 -21.05 11.61 -0.38
CA LYS A 266 -20.49 10.25 -0.22
C LYS A 266 -19.42 9.95 -1.28
N GLU A 267 -19.69 10.27 -2.55
CA GLU A 267 -18.71 10.13 -3.64
C GLU A 267 -17.46 11.01 -3.44
N LEU A 268 -17.61 12.18 -2.83
CA LEU A 268 -16.48 13.07 -2.54
C LEU A 268 -15.66 12.52 -1.37
N GLU A 269 -16.31 11.99 -0.34
CA GLU A 269 -15.66 11.35 0.80
C GLU A 269 -14.86 10.12 0.38
N ASP A 270 -15.44 9.25 -0.47
CA ASP A 270 -14.76 8.06 -0.98
C ASP A 270 -13.51 8.42 -1.80
N ARG A 271 -13.60 9.47 -2.64
CA ARG A 271 -12.44 9.99 -3.38
C ARG A 271 -11.38 10.58 -2.45
N TYR A 272 -11.80 11.33 -1.44
CA TYR A 272 -10.87 11.89 -0.46
C TYR A 272 -10.10 10.79 0.28
N TRP A 273 -10.78 9.73 0.71
CA TRP A 273 -10.12 8.61 1.39
C TRP A 273 -9.16 7.86 0.48
N LEU A 274 -9.49 7.69 -0.81
CA LEU A 274 -8.58 7.07 -1.77
C LEU A 274 -7.30 7.91 -1.96
N GLU A 275 -7.43 9.22 -2.13
CA GLU A 275 -6.30 10.14 -2.27
C GLU A 275 -5.46 10.20 -0.99
N PHE A 276 -6.12 10.25 0.17
CA PHE A 276 -5.45 10.24 1.47
C PHE A 276 -4.65 8.95 1.68
N ASN A 277 -5.23 7.79 1.41
CA ASN A 277 -4.55 6.51 1.54
C ASN A 277 -3.35 6.40 0.59
N ASN A 278 -3.48 6.87 -0.65
CA ASN A 278 -2.37 6.93 -1.60
C ASN A 278 -1.24 7.84 -1.08
N PHE A 279 -1.59 9.02 -0.56
CA PHE A 279 -0.60 9.92 0.03
C PHE A 279 0.10 9.31 1.25
N GLN A 280 -0.65 8.64 2.13
CA GLN A 280 -0.07 7.93 3.28
C GLN A 280 0.91 6.85 2.83
N PHE A 281 0.57 6.08 1.79
CA PHE A 281 1.48 5.06 1.25
C PHE A 281 2.78 5.67 0.72
N GLN A 282 2.70 6.78 -0.02
CA GLN A 282 3.88 7.50 -0.51
C GLN A 282 4.73 8.06 0.64
N LEU A 283 4.09 8.62 1.66
CA LEU A 283 4.78 9.15 2.83
C LEU A 283 5.55 8.04 3.58
N ILE A 284 4.91 6.88 3.77
CA ILE A 284 5.53 5.71 4.40
C ILE A 284 6.72 5.22 3.55
N SER A 285 6.55 5.10 2.23
CA SER A 285 7.64 4.66 1.34
C SER A 285 8.86 5.59 1.41
N HIS A 286 8.65 6.92 1.39
CA HIS A 286 9.75 7.88 1.52
C HIS A 286 10.38 7.88 2.93
N GLN A 287 9.58 7.64 3.96
CA GLN A 287 10.05 7.47 5.33
C GLN A 287 10.97 6.24 5.44
N GLU A 288 10.54 5.10 4.90
CA GLU A 288 11.33 3.87 4.87
C GLU A 288 12.64 4.03 4.10
N GLU A 289 12.60 4.71 2.94
CA GLU A 289 13.80 5.01 2.15
C GLU A 289 14.78 5.87 2.94
N ARG A 290 14.28 6.92 3.61
CA ARG A 290 15.11 7.79 4.45
C ARG A 290 15.72 6.99 5.61
N ASP A 291 14.93 6.18 6.30
CA ASP A 291 15.39 5.41 7.45
C ASP A 291 16.42 4.35 7.02
N ALA A 292 16.26 3.73 5.85
CA ALA A 292 17.25 2.83 5.25
C ALA A 292 18.58 3.54 4.91
N VAL A 293 18.50 4.75 4.35
CA VAL A 293 19.70 5.56 4.05
C VAL A 293 20.40 5.97 5.34
N LEU A 294 19.66 6.40 6.37
CA LEU A 294 20.22 6.76 7.67
C LEU A 294 20.93 5.57 8.33
N ALA A 295 20.32 4.39 8.32
CA ALA A 295 20.97 3.18 8.84
C ALA A 295 22.28 2.86 8.10
N LYS A 296 22.30 3.03 6.77
CA LYS A 296 23.52 2.83 5.97
C LYS A 296 24.61 3.85 6.29
N ILE A 297 24.22 5.10 6.53
CA ILE A 297 25.14 6.16 6.97
C ILE A 297 25.76 5.78 8.33
N GLU A 298 24.94 5.33 9.28
CA GLU A 298 25.42 4.91 10.61
C GLU A 298 26.45 3.78 10.52
N VAL A 299 26.13 2.72 9.76
CA VAL A 299 27.07 1.60 9.55
C VAL A 299 28.37 2.07 8.89
N SER A 300 28.27 2.92 7.86
CA SER A 300 29.44 3.44 7.15
C SER A 300 30.30 4.34 8.05
N GLN A 301 29.66 5.15 8.89
CA GLN A 301 30.35 5.98 9.88
C GLN A 301 31.06 5.13 10.94
N ALA A 302 30.40 4.10 11.46
CA ALA A 302 31.01 3.18 12.42
C ALA A 302 32.24 2.47 11.81
N HIS A 303 32.14 2.04 10.55
CA HIS A 303 33.25 1.42 9.83
C HIS A 303 34.39 2.42 9.58
N LEU A 304 34.07 3.67 9.22
CA LEU A 304 35.08 4.72 9.05
C LEU A 304 35.80 5.02 10.36
N GLU A 305 35.09 5.08 11.48
CA GLU A 305 35.70 5.29 12.80
C GLU A 305 36.59 4.12 13.22
N LEU A 306 36.23 2.89 12.86
CA LEU A 306 37.11 1.73 13.04
C LEU A 306 38.39 1.88 12.21
N LEU A 307 38.27 2.19 10.91
CA LEU A 307 39.41 2.35 10.01
C LEU A 307 40.33 3.51 10.41
N LYS A 308 39.77 4.61 10.93
CA LYS A 308 40.51 5.74 11.50
C LYS A 308 41.37 5.33 12.70
N ARG A 309 40.88 4.40 13.53
CA ARG A 309 41.57 3.94 14.73
C ARG A 309 42.61 2.86 14.42
N THR A 310 42.42 2.07 13.37
CA THR A 310 43.37 1.06 12.93
C THR A 310 44.53 1.71 12.19
N ASN A 311 45.65 1.88 12.89
CA ASN A 311 46.89 2.29 12.26
C ASN A 311 47.79 1.06 12.12
N VAL A 312 47.97 0.61 10.88
CA VAL A 312 48.73 -0.60 10.53
C VAL A 312 50.11 -0.63 11.20
N LEU A 313 50.81 0.50 11.32
CA LEU A 313 52.14 0.53 11.91
C LEU A 313 52.15 0.50 13.45
N ASN A 314 51.16 1.12 14.09
CA ASN A 314 51.01 1.04 15.55
C ASN A 314 50.55 -0.36 15.98
N ASP A 315 49.72 -1.00 15.16
CA ASP A 315 49.24 -2.37 15.38
C ASP A 315 50.32 -3.42 15.05
N ALA A 316 51.17 -3.17 14.05
CA ALA A 316 52.28 -4.06 13.70
C ALA A 316 53.49 -3.95 14.65
N PHE A 317 53.70 -2.80 15.29
CA PHE A 317 54.79 -2.56 16.25
C PHE A 317 54.29 -1.95 17.57
N PRO A 318 53.45 -2.65 18.35
CA PRO A 318 53.04 -2.23 19.68
C PRO A 318 54.24 -2.07 20.60
N ILE A 319 54.55 -0.81 20.96
CA ILE A 319 55.56 -0.46 21.95
C ILE A 319 54.88 -0.14 23.29
N TRP A 320 55.25 -0.90 24.32
CA TRP A 320 54.71 -0.79 25.67
C TRP A 320 55.81 -0.88 26.73
N TYR A 321 55.44 -1.04 27.99
CA TYR A 321 56.36 -1.30 29.08
C TYR A 321 55.82 -2.45 29.93
N ASP A 322 56.73 -3.27 30.43
CA ASP A 322 56.46 -4.34 31.40
C ASP A 322 57.36 -4.12 32.61
N GLY A 323 56.79 -3.52 33.66
CA GLY A 323 57.55 -3.04 34.83
C GLY A 323 58.69 -2.10 34.43
N ASP A 324 59.92 -2.54 34.69
CA ASP A 324 61.15 -1.78 34.39
C ASP A 324 61.64 -1.94 32.94
N PHE A 325 61.07 -2.87 32.17
CA PHE A 325 61.45 -3.11 30.78
C PHE A 325 60.59 -2.30 29.80
N GLY A 326 61.18 -1.88 28.69
CA GLY A 326 60.42 -1.49 27.49
C GLY A 326 60.13 -2.73 26.65
N THR A 327 58.94 -2.83 26.07
CA THR A 327 58.56 -3.96 25.21
C THR A 327 58.20 -3.48 23.81
N ILE A 328 58.55 -4.29 22.80
CA ILE A 328 58.11 -4.10 21.41
C ILE A 328 57.63 -5.46 20.88
N ASN A 329 56.40 -5.53 20.37
CA ASN A 329 55.79 -6.81 19.99
C ASN A 329 55.85 -7.87 21.11
N ASN A 330 55.63 -7.42 22.35
CA ASN A 330 55.74 -8.21 23.59
C ASN A 330 57.16 -8.75 23.94
N PHE A 331 58.20 -8.42 23.18
CA PHE A 331 59.58 -8.78 23.53
C PHE A 331 60.19 -7.74 24.45
N ARG A 332 60.74 -8.15 25.60
CA ARG A 332 61.39 -7.27 26.57
C ARG A 332 62.79 -6.90 26.13
N LEU A 333 63.05 -5.60 26.06
CA LEU A 333 64.35 -5.06 25.70
C LEU A 333 65.12 -4.62 26.95
N GLY A 334 66.01 -5.48 27.42
CA GLY A 334 66.89 -5.23 28.56
C GLY A 334 67.10 -6.48 29.40
N ARG A 335 67.90 -6.37 30.46
CA ARG A 335 68.20 -7.47 31.37
C ARG A 335 68.40 -6.92 32.77
N LEU A 336 67.78 -7.52 33.78
CA LEU A 336 67.95 -7.16 35.18
C LEU A 336 68.58 -8.33 35.96
N PRO A 337 69.28 -8.06 37.08
CA PRO A 337 69.84 -9.13 37.91
C PRO A 337 68.77 -10.08 38.45
N LYS A 338 67.56 -9.56 38.75
CA LYS A 338 66.41 -10.32 39.27
C LYS A 338 65.64 -11.08 38.20
N VAL A 339 65.59 -10.56 36.98
CA VAL A 339 64.86 -11.12 35.85
C VAL A 339 65.78 -11.11 34.64
N GLN A 340 66.39 -12.26 34.37
CA GLN A 340 67.30 -12.43 33.27
C GLN A 340 66.51 -12.77 32.01
N VAL A 341 66.36 -11.79 31.14
CA VAL A 341 65.78 -11.98 29.81
C VAL A 341 66.81 -12.68 28.94
N GLU A 342 66.34 -13.69 28.19
CA GLU A 342 67.17 -14.45 27.25
C GLU A 342 67.62 -13.58 26.07
N TRP A 343 68.82 -13.86 25.55
CA TRP A 343 69.37 -13.08 24.44
C TRP A 343 68.52 -13.15 23.19
N ASP A 344 67.85 -14.27 22.92
CA ASP A 344 66.96 -14.43 21.77
C ASP A 344 65.77 -13.45 21.81
N GLU A 345 65.23 -13.17 23.00
CA GLU A 345 64.15 -12.20 23.19
C GLU A 345 64.66 -10.76 22.98
N ILE A 346 65.84 -10.42 23.51
CA ILE A 346 66.49 -9.12 23.33
C ILE A 346 66.83 -8.88 21.85
N ASN A 347 67.36 -9.90 21.18
CA ASN A 347 67.71 -9.91 19.77
C ASN A 347 66.47 -9.70 18.89
N ALA A 348 65.37 -10.40 19.21
CA ALA A 348 64.08 -10.19 18.54
C ALA A 348 63.57 -8.76 18.74
N ALA A 349 63.63 -8.21 19.95
CA ALA A 349 63.23 -6.84 20.25
C ALA A 349 64.05 -5.81 19.45
N TRP A 350 65.37 -5.96 19.38
CA TRP A 350 66.23 -5.13 18.53
C TRP A 350 65.90 -5.26 17.05
N GLY A 351 65.62 -6.48 16.58
CA GLY A 351 65.17 -6.74 15.22
C GLY A 351 63.93 -5.94 14.85
N GLN A 352 62.92 -5.95 15.72
CA GLN A 352 61.68 -5.20 15.56
C GLN A 352 61.91 -3.68 15.59
N ALA A 353 62.74 -3.18 16.53
CA ALA A 353 63.05 -1.76 16.63
C ALA A 353 63.83 -1.24 15.41
N CYS A 354 64.77 -2.04 14.89
CA CYS A 354 65.51 -1.76 13.67
C CYS A 354 64.61 -1.76 12.44
N LEU A 355 63.69 -2.73 12.33
CA LEU A 355 62.73 -2.79 11.22
C LEU A 355 61.84 -1.55 11.22
N LEU A 356 61.29 -1.17 12.37
CA LEU A 356 60.45 0.01 12.52
C LEU A 356 61.15 1.30 12.07
N LEU A 357 62.35 1.57 12.62
CA LEU A 357 63.11 2.77 12.28
C LEU A 357 63.56 2.76 10.81
N HIS A 358 63.94 1.60 10.28
CA HIS A 358 64.26 1.43 8.87
C HIS A 358 63.06 1.77 7.97
N THR A 359 61.88 1.22 8.25
CA THR A 359 60.64 1.47 7.48
C THR A 359 60.28 2.97 7.49
N MET A 360 60.31 3.61 8.66
CA MET A 360 60.04 5.06 8.79
C MET A 360 61.04 5.91 8.01
N ALA A 361 62.31 5.57 8.06
CA ALA A 361 63.36 6.31 7.37
C ALA A 361 63.38 6.06 5.85
N GLN A 362 63.03 4.85 5.41
CA GLN A 362 62.94 4.50 3.99
C GLN A 362 61.78 5.23 3.31
N TYR A 363 60.65 5.40 3.99
CA TYR A 363 59.47 6.11 3.48
C TYR A 363 59.79 7.55 3.03
N PHE A 364 60.65 8.25 3.77
CA PHE A 364 61.02 9.62 3.45
C PHE A 364 62.22 9.76 2.50
N ARG A 365 62.67 8.68 1.85
CA ARG A 365 63.67 8.82 0.78
C ARG A 365 63.06 9.47 -0.46
N PRO A 366 63.77 10.39 -1.14
CA PRO A 366 65.17 10.79 -0.93
C PRO A 366 65.39 11.96 0.04
N LYS A 367 64.34 12.50 0.66
CA LYS A 367 64.41 13.71 1.52
C LYS A 367 65.17 13.51 2.83
N PHE A 368 65.19 12.30 3.36
CA PHE A 368 65.98 11.94 4.54
C PHE A 368 67.38 11.42 4.13
N PRO A 369 68.48 12.07 4.54
CA PRO A 369 69.83 11.57 4.30
C PRO A 369 70.08 10.34 5.17
N TYR A 370 69.76 9.16 4.65
CA TYR A 370 69.94 7.87 5.33
C TYR A 370 71.42 7.44 5.34
N ARG A 371 72.24 8.21 6.08
CA ARG A 371 73.71 8.05 6.17
C ARG A 371 74.07 6.76 6.90
N ILE A 372 73.41 6.52 8.04
CA ILE A 372 73.49 5.28 8.80
C ILE A 372 72.44 4.32 8.24
N LYS A 373 72.86 3.19 7.69
CA LYS A 373 71.94 2.20 7.12
C LYS A 373 71.64 1.10 8.13
N ILE A 374 70.37 0.98 8.51
CA ILE A 374 69.88 -0.13 9.34
C ILE A 374 69.48 -1.27 8.40
N LEU A 375 69.94 -2.48 8.71
CA LEU A 375 69.63 -3.72 8.00
C LEU A 375 68.78 -4.61 8.91
N PRO A 376 67.45 -4.55 8.80
CA PRO A 376 66.58 -5.43 9.57
C PRO A 376 66.67 -6.86 9.02
N MET A 377 67.23 -7.78 9.82
CA MET A 377 67.44 -9.18 9.44
C MET A 377 66.83 -10.11 10.51
N GLY A 378 65.55 -9.89 10.85
CA GLY A 378 64.90 -10.59 11.95
C GLY A 378 65.62 -10.32 13.27
N SER A 379 65.88 -11.35 14.07
CA SER A 379 66.59 -11.26 15.36
C SER A 379 68.08 -10.92 15.25
N TYR A 380 68.64 -10.80 14.03
CA TYR A 380 70.06 -10.54 13.82
C TYR A 380 70.30 -9.20 13.10
N PRO A 381 69.77 -8.07 13.61
CA PRO A 381 69.89 -6.79 12.92
C PRO A 381 71.35 -6.33 12.85
N ARG A 382 71.69 -5.63 11.76
CA ARG A 382 73.02 -5.03 11.55
C ARG A 382 72.89 -3.56 11.21
N ILE A 383 73.87 -2.78 11.62
CA ILE A 383 73.93 -1.35 11.33
C ILE A 383 75.21 -1.03 10.60
N MET A 384 75.09 -0.28 9.50
CA MET A 384 76.19 0.16 8.67
C MET A 384 76.40 1.66 8.86
N ASP A 385 77.62 2.02 9.23
CA ASP A 385 78.06 3.40 9.38
C ASP A 385 78.25 4.07 8.00
N SER A 386 78.44 5.40 7.98
CA SER A 386 78.71 6.21 6.78
C SER A 386 79.95 5.75 6.01
N SER A 387 80.90 5.08 6.68
CA SER A 387 82.10 4.47 6.09
C SER A 387 81.88 3.04 5.57
N ASN A 388 80.63 2.56 5.43
CA ASN A 388 80.25 1.20 5.03
C ASN A 388 80.75 0.06 5.96
N ASN A 389 81.21 0.39 7.18
CA ASN A 389 81.54 -0.61 8.19
C ASN A 389 80.27 -1.15 8.83
N THR A 390 80.14 -2.48 8.92
CA THR A 390 78.98 -3.16 9.50
C THR A 390 79.23 -3.56 10.96
N TYR A 391 78.22 -3.34 11.80
CA TYR A 391 78.22 -3.67 13.22
C TYR A 391 76.99 -4.52 13.55
N GLU A 392 77.19 -5.52 14.40
CA GLU A 392 76.17 -6.51 14.78
C GLU A 392 75.43 -6.00 16.02
N LEU A 393 74.10 -5.91 15.93
CA LEU A 393 73.23 -5.49 17.03
C LEU A 393 72.45 -6.69 17.58
N PHE A 394 73.16 -7.77 17.85
CA PHE A 394 72.61 -8.98 18.49
C PHE A 394 73.67 -9.62 19.39
N GLY A 395 73.22 -10.28 20.45
CA GLY A 395 74.04 -11.08 21.36
C GLY A 395 73.95 -12.59 21.08
N PRO A 396 74.62 -13.44 21.88
CA PRO A 396 75.27 -13.11 23.15
C PRO A 396 76.58 -12.33 22.98
N VAL A 397 76.73 -11.29 23.81
CA VAL A 397 77.86 -10.36 23.74
C VAL A 397 79.00 -10.87 24.62
N ASN A 398 80.05 -11.40 24.01
CA ASN A 398 81.31 -11.75 24.69
C ASN A 398 82.14 -10.48 24.96
N VAL A 399 83.05 -10.52 25.94
CA VAL A 399 83.92 -9.38 26.31
C VAL A 399 84.71 -8.81 25.11
N PHE A 400 85.07 -9.66 24.15
CA PHE A 400 85.76 -9.25 22.92
C PHE A 400 84.87 -8.56 21.88
N TRP A 401 83.56 -8.73 21.98
CA TRP A 401 82.56 -8.25 21.00
C TRP A 401 81.69 -7.11 21.56
N SER A 402 81.83 -6.78 22.86
CA SER A 402 81.06 -5.72 23.52
C SER A 402 81.25 -4.34 22.89
N THR A 403 82.46 -4.04 22.44
CA THR A 403 82.77 -2.75 21.78
C THR A 403 82.06 -2.59 20.43
N ARG A 404 81.85 -3.68 19.68
CA ARG A 404 81.11 -3.65 18.40
C ARG A 404 79.61 -3.52 18.62
N TYR A 405 79.07 -4.23 19.60
CA TYR A 405 77.67 -4.15 20.00
C TYR A 405 77.32 -2.77 20.57
N ASP A 406 78.16 -2.22 21.44
CA ASP A 406 78.02 -0.86 21.98
C ASP A 406 78.03 0.19 20.87
N LYS A 407 78.96 0.06 19.91
CA LYS A 407 79.01 0.94 18.74
C LYS A 407 77.74 0.81 17.88
N ALA A 408 77.20 -0.39 17.70
CA ALA A 408 75.94 -0.59 16.99
C ALA A 408 74.78 0.14 17.69
N MET A 409 74.66 0.02 19.02
CA MET A 409 73.64 0.71 19.82
C MET A 409 73.78 2.24 19.72
N THR A 410 75.00 2.78 19.76
CA THR A 410 75.24 4.22 19.60
C THR A 410 74.88 4.71 18.19
N LEU A 411 75.18 3.92 17.15
CA LEU A 411 74.78 4.24 15.78
C LEU A 411 73.25 4.22 15.61
N PHE A 412 72.56 3.29 16.28
CA PHE A 412 71.09 3.27 16.32
C PHE A 412 70.52 4.56 16.93
N LEU A 413 71.04 4.99 18.09
CA LEU A 413 70.64 6.25 18.73
C LEU A 413 70.90 7.47 17.84
N THR A 414 72.04 7.47 17.14
CA THR A 414 72.38 8.55 16.21
C THR A 414 71.37 8.61 15.06
N CYS A 415 71.01 7.45 14.48
CA CYS A 415 69.98 7.39 13.44
C CYS A 415 68.61 7.86 13.94
N LEU A 416 68.21 7.47 15.17
CA LEU A 416 66.96 7.93 15.79
C LEU A 416 66.96 9.45 16.05
N LYS A 417 68.11 9.99 16.48
CA LYS A 417 68.30 11.43 16.68
C LYS A 417 68.22 12.20 15.36
N GLU A 418 68.94 11.75 14.32
CA GLU A 418 68.87 12.33 12.98
C GLU A 418 67.42 12.32 12.44
N PHE A 419 66.69 11.23 12.66
CA PHE A 419 65.28 11.14 12.30
C PHE A 419 64.40 12.15 13.05
N ALA A 420 64.63 12.33 14.35
CA ALA A 420 63.91 13.31 15.15
C ALA A 420 64.22 14.77 14.76
N GLU A 421 65.46 15.06 14.41
CA GLU A 421 65.87 16.37 13.89
C GLU A 421 65.22 16.65 12.52
N PHE A 422 65.21 15.65 11.64
CA PHE A 422 64.47 15.71 10.38
C PHE A 422 62.98 15.95 10.59
N ALA A 423 62.37 15.26 11.55
CA ALA A 423 60.97 15.44 11.92
C ALA A 423 60.67 16.88 12.38
N ASN A 424 61.51 17.44 13.24
CA ASN A 424 61.40 18.82 13.70
C ASN A 424 61.53 19.83 12.54
N LEU A 425 62.48 19.62 11.63
CA LEU A 425 62.65 20.49 10.45
C LEU A 425 61.43 20.45 9.53
N LYS A 426 60.83 19.26 9.36
CA LYS A 426 59.64 19.09 8.54
C LYS A 426 58.40 19.73 9.16
N ASP A 427 58.26 19.70 10.48
CA ASP A 427 57.19 20.43 11.18
C ASP A 427 57.31 21.95 10.98
N LYS A 428 58.55 22.47 11.00
CA LYS A 428 58.83 23.88 10.69
C LYS A 428 58.50 24.24 9.25
N GLU A 429 58.81 23.36 8.30
CA GLU A 429 58.43 23.53 6.87
C GLU A 429 56.90 23.56 6.70
N ASN A 430 56.17 22.77 7.50
CA ASN A 430 54.70 22.73 7.52
C ASN A 430 54.05 23.89 8.30
N ASN A 431 54.79 24.95 8.66
CA ASN A 431 54.33 26.11 9.43
C ASN A 431 53.73 25.77 10.82
N ILE A 432 54.17 24.68 11.45
CA ILE A 432 53.76 24.34 12.82
C ILE A 432 54.49 25.28 13.80
N PRO A 433 53.82 25.85 14.82
CA PRO A 433 54.47 26.70 15.82
C PRO A 433 55.68 26.00 16.47
N PRO A 434 56.76 26.73 16.78
CA PRO A 434 58.00 26.15 17.34
C PRO A 434 57.78 25.43 18.69
N GLU A 435 56.71 25.78 19.40
CA GLU A 435 56.28 25.15 20.65
C GLU A 435 55.65 23.77 20.43
N LYS A 436 55.07 23.53 19.25
CA LYS A 436 54.39 22.27 18.86
C LYS A 436 55.21 21.39 17.93
N CYS A 437 56.38 21.86 17.49
CA CYS A 437 57.30 21.06 16.68
C CYS A 437 57.76 19.82 17.44
N PHE A 438 57.91 18.71 16.72
CA PHE A 438 58.33 17.44 17.28
C PHE A 438 59.64 17.53 18.07
N LYS A 439 59.61 17.03 19.29
CA LYS A 439 60.78 16.87 20.15
C LYS A 439 60.69 15.49 20.81
N LEU A 440 61.83 14.81 20.92
CA LEU A 440 61.90 13.56 21.66
C LEU A 440 61.65 13.83 23.15
N PRO A 441 60.88 12.96 23.84
CA PRO A 441 60.64 13.12 25.28
C PRO A 441 61.91 12.91 26.11
N TYR A 442 62.82 12.04 25.65
CA TYR A 442 64.12 11.83 26.29
C TYR A 442 65.26 12.31 25.38
N LYS A 443 66.16 13.14 25.90
CA LYS A 443 67.23 13.74 25.11
C LYS A 443 68.31 12.71 24.77
N ILE A 444 68.76 12.68 23.51
CA ILE A 444 69.84 11.79 23.06
C ILE A 444 71.15 12.58 22.92
N GLU A 445 72.15 12.21 23.71
CA GLU A 445 73.50 12.78 23.71
C GLU A 445 74.54 11.68 23.59
N ASN A 446 75.12 11.52 22.39
CA ASN A 446 76.12 10.50 22.08
C ASN A 446 75.64 9.07 22.45
N ASP A 447 76.25 8.48 23.48
CA ASP A 447 75.93 7.15 24.00
C ASP A 447 74.84 7.15 25.08
N LYS A 448 74.33 8.32 25.49
CA LYS A 448 73.40 8.47 26.60
C LYS A 448 72.01 8.89 26.12
N VAL A 449 71.00 8.31 26.76
CA VAL A 449 69.60 8.74 26.68
C VAL A 449 69.23 9.32 28.04
N GLU A 450 68.96 10.62 28.04
CA GLU A 450 68.80 11.46 29.23
C GLU A 450 70.07 11.49 30.10
N SER A 451 70.21 10.55 31.04
CA SER A 451 71.36 10.41 31.93
C SER A 451 71.95 8.99 31.94
N TYR A 452 71.32 8.04 31.24
CA TYR A 452 71.69 6.62 31.25
C TYR A 452 72.41 6.25 29.94
N SER A 453 73.55 5.58 30.04
CA SER A 453 74.28 5.09 28.86
C SER A 453 73.59 3.85 28.28
N ILE A 454 73.49 3.79 26.95
CA ILE A 454 73.01 2.62 26.22
C ILE A 454 74.09 1.54 26.07
N THR A 455 75.35 1.87 26.35
CA THR A 455 76.45 0.91 26.27
C THR A 455 76.33 -0.12 27.39
N GLN A 456 76.62 -1.38 27.08
CA GLN A 456 76.65 -2.46 28.04
C GLN A 456 78.00 -2.51 28.76
N SER A 457 79.10 -2.14 28.08
CA SER A 457 80.44 -2.15 28.68
C SER A 457 80.53 -1.18 29.85
N PHE A 458 81.07 -1.65 30.98
CA PHE A 458 81.24 -0.85 32.21
C PHE A 458 79.95 -0.20 32.75
N ASN A 459 78.78 -0.77 32.43
CA ASN A 459 77.49 -0.22 32.86
C ASN A 459 76.73 -1.19 33.78
N LYS A 460 75.86 -0.65 34.63
CA LYS A 460 74.93 -1.45 35.44
C LYS A 460 73.78 -1.93 34.55
N GLN A 461 73.41 -3.20 34.67
CA GLN A 461 72.29 -3.80 33.93
C GLN A 461 70.96 -3.02 34.09
N GLU A 462 70.72 -2.44 35.26
CA GLU A 462 69.57 -1.56 35.54
C GLU A 462 69.59 -0.27 34.71
N ASN A 463 70.74 0.42 34.67
CA ASN A 463 70.92 1.64 33.90
C ASN A 463 70.80 1.36 32.39
N TRP A 464 71.37 0.24 31.95
CA TRP A 464 71.27 -0.22 30.56
C TRP A 464 69.82 -0.49 30.17
N THR A 465 69.09 -1.27 30.97
CA THR A 465 67.66 -1.56 30.75
C THR A 465 66.81 -0.28 30.73
N LYS A 466 67.11 0.67 31.62
CA LYS A 466 66.41 1.96 31.66
C LYS A 466 66.70 2.83 30.43
N ALA A 467 67.94 2.86 29.96
CA ALA A 467 68.31 3.52 28.71
C ALA A 467 67.53 2.94 27.52
N LEU A 468 67.47 1.60 27.41
CA LEU A 468 66.73 0.90 26.37
C LEU A 468 65.22 1.18 26.40
N LYS A 469 64.63 1.23 27.60
CA LYS A 469 63.23 1.63 27.79
C LYS A 469 62.97 3.06 27.28
N TYR A 470 63.87 3.99 27.57
CA TYR A 470 63.77 5.37 27.06
C TYR A 470 63.97 5.45 25.54
N THR A 471 64.87 4.64 24.98
CA THR A 471 65.02 4.51 23.53
C THR A 471 63.73 4.03 22.86
N LEU A 472 63.08 2.99 23.39
CA LEU A 472 61.79 2.51 22.87
C LEU A 472 60.68 3.55 23.02
N CYS A 473 60.67 4.31 24.12
CA CYS A 473 59.73 5.42 24.26
C CYS A 473 59.96 6.50 23.21
N ASN A 474 61.21 6.92 22.99
CA ASN A 474 61.56 7.86 21.92
C ASN A 474 61.13 7.34 20.54
N LEU A 475 61.33 6.04 20.27
CA LEU A 475 60.91 5.39 19.04
C LEU A 475 59.38 5.39 18.89
N LYS A 476 58.62 5.15 19.97
CA LYS A 476 57.15 5.25 19.99
C LYS A 476 56.66 6.66 19.67
N TRP A 477 57.29 7.68 20.22
CA TRP A 477 56.95 9.07 19.91
C TRP A 477 57.28 9.45 18.47
N ALA A 478 58.43 8.98 17.96
CA ALA A 478 58.80 9.14 16.55
C ALA A 478 57.78 8.43 15.63
N LEU A 479 57.28 7.25 16.02
CA LEU A 479 56.23 6.54 15.29
C LEU A 479 54.90 7.32 15.30
N TYR A 480 54.47 7.86 16.44
CA TYR A 480 53.26 8.69 16.50
C TYR A 480 53.36 9.93 15.60
N TRP A 481 54.50 10.62 15.63
CA TRP A 481 54.74 11.74 14.75
C TRP A 481 54.74 11.32 13.28
N PHE A 482 55.43 10.21 12.95
CA PHE A 482 55.47 9.69 11.60
C PHE A 482 54.05 9.42 11.08
N VAL A 483 53.24 8.68 11.83
CA VAL A 483 51.84 8.38 11.49
C VAL A 483 51.01 9.66 11.35
N GLY A 484 51.20 10.63 12.27
CA GLY A 484 50.45 11.88 12.23
C GLY A 484 50.78 12.78 11.03
N ASN A 485 52.02 12.69 10.51
CA ASN A 485 52.53 13.54 9.43
C ASN A 485 52.60 12.82 8.07
N THR A 486 52.66 11.50 8.06
CA THR A 486 52.47 10.66 6.88
C THR A 486 51.01 10.27 6.83
N ASN A 487 50.25 10.97 6.01
CA ASN A 487 48.88 10.62 5.71
C ASN A 487 48.77 9.19 5.15
N PHE A 488 48.61 8.19 6.02
CA PHE A 488 47.48 7.27 5.87
C PHE A 488 46.22 7.98 6.39
N GLN A 489 46.00 9.23 5.94
CA GLN A 489 44.82 9.97 6.34
C GLN A 489 43.61 9.28 5.70
N PRO A 490 42.57 8.96 6.48
CA PRO A 490 41.23 8.92 5.93
C PRO A 490 40.94 10.31 5.37
N LEU A 491 40.32 10.36 4.19
CA LEU A 491 39.88 11.56 3.47
C LEU A 491 38.90 12.39 4.32
N THR A 492 39.38 13.04 5.37
CA THR A 492 38.60 13.97 6.20
C THR A 492 39.53 15.04 6.78
N ALA A 493 40.17 15.81 5.90
CA ALA A 493 40.77 17.10 6.24
C ALA A 493 40.54 18.08 5.07
N ALA A 494 39.29 18.18 4.64
CA ALA A 494 38.80 19.29 3.81
C ALA A 494 37.30 19.51 4.00
N VAL A 495 36.78 19.37 5.23
CA VAL A 495 35.52 20.01 5.62
C VAL A 495 35.63 20.37 7.10
N SER A 496 36.08 21.60 7.37
CA SER A 496 35.68 22.32 8.58
C SER A 496 34.79 23.48 8.15
N PRO A 497 33.81 23.86 8.99
CA PRO A 497 32.68 24.69 8.59
C PRO A 497 33.05 26.17 8.50
N HIS A 498 32.59 26.80 7.42
CA HIS A 498 32.33 28.23 7.19
C HIS A 498 33.25 29.29 7.83
N SER A 499 33.96 30.03 6.96
CA SER A 499 33.88 31.50 6.90
C SER A 499 34.60 32.08 5.68
N GLU A 500 33.80 32.64 4.78
CA GLU A 500 34.02 33.86 3.95
C GLU A 500 35.25 34.02 3.02
N VAL A 501 34.91 33.97 1.72
CA VAL A 501 35.24 34.89 0.61
C VAL A 501 36.69 35.37 0.42
N SER A 502 37.23 34.98 -0.75
CA SER A 502 38.03 35.76 -1.74
C SER A 502 39.03 34.79 -2.36
N GLY A 503 39.22 34.59 -3.66
CA GLY A 503 38.91 35.32 -4.87
C GLY A 503 40.03 34.93 -5.86
N THR A 504 39.68 34.80 -7.15
CA THR A 504 40.57 34.57 -8.32
C THR A 504 41.19 33.17 -8.45
N GLY A 505 40.77 32.36 -9.42
CA GLY A 505 41.21 32.37 -10.83
C GLY A 505 42.29 31.28 -10.98
N THR A 506 42.29 30.30 -11.87
CA THR A 506 41.84 30.11 -13.26
C THR A 506 42.08 28.61 -13.51
N GLY A 507 41.14 27.83 -14.06
CA GLY A 507 41.03 27.58 -15.49
C GLY A 507 41.51 26.16 -15.85
N SER A 508 40.61 25.33 -16.39
CA SER A 508 40.82 24.48 -17.59
C SER A 508 39.74 23.38 -17.67
N GLY A 509 39.20 23.17 -18.87
CA GLY A 509 38.64 21.87 -19.26
C GLY A 509 37.13 21.83 -19.45
N SER A 510 36.69 22.28 -20.62
CA SER A 510 35.35 22.14 -21.19
C SER A 510 34.77 20.71 -21.13
N SER A 511 33.58 20.57 -20.56
CA SER A 511 32.60 19.57 -21.00
C SER A 511 31.24 20.25 -21.01
N SER A 512 30.56 20.20 -22.15
CA SER A 512 29.20 20.67 -22.35
C SER A 512 28.23 19.83 -21.53
N THR A 513 27.96 20.24 -20.31
CA THR A 513 26.92 19.66 -19.46
C THR A 513 25.79 20.66 -19.33
N VAL A 514 24.63 20.28 -19.84
CA VAL A 514 23.35 20.98 -19.62
C VAL A 514 23.20 21.23 -18.11
N PRO A 515 22.80 22.45 -17.67
CA PRO A 515 22.64 22.76 -16.25
C PRO A 515 21.68 21.78 -15.58
N SER A 516 22.06 21.26 -14.41
CA SER A 516 21.16 20.40 -13.65
C SER A 516 20.01 21.22 -13.07
N CYS A 517 18.81 20.64 -13.06
CA CYS A 517 17.63 21.31 -12.54
C CYS A 517 17.80 21.71 -11.07
N THR A 518 18.48 20.87 -10.29
CA THR A 518 18.80 21.10 -8.88
C THR A 518 19.68 22.33 -8.66
N GLU A 519 20.67 22.57 -9.52
CA GLU A 519 21.53 23.77 -9.42
C GLU A 519 20.73 25.03 -9.73
N VAL A 520 19.93 25.02 -10.80
CA VAL A 520 19.07 26.15 -11.18
C VAL A 520 18.06 26.50 -10.07
N LEU A 521 17.49 25.48 -9.41
CA LEU A 521 16.55 25.69 -8.32
C LEU A 521 17.23 26.22 -7.05
N ASN A 522 18.42 25.73 -6.73
CA ASN A 522 19.18 26.23 -5.58
C ASN A 522 19.59 27.70 -5.76
N ASP A 523 19.95 28.10 -6.98
CA ASP A 523 20.30 29.48 -7.30
C ASP A 523 19.09 30.44 -7.26
N LEU A 524 17.89 29.95 -7.60
CA LEU A 524 16.65 30.75 -7.63
C LEU A 524 15.86 30.73 -6.31
N ALA A 525 16.02 29.72 -5.46
CA ALA A 525 15.29 29.58 -4.20
C ALA A 525 15.37 30.82 -3.28
N PRO A 526 16.53 31.49 -3.10
CA PRO A 526 16.63 32.69 -2.27
C PRO A 526 15.83 33.89 -2.80
N CYS A 527 15.45 33.87 -4.09
CA CYS A 527 14.66 34.92 -4.74
C CYS A 527 13.16 34.81 -4.47
N LEU A 528 12.70 33.67 -3.92
CA LEU A 528 11.28 33.38 -3.76
C LEU A 528 10.55 34.40 -2.88
N GLY A 529 11.21 34.92 -1.84
CA GLY A 529 10.62 35.95 -0.98
C GLY A 529 10.24 37.23 -1.75
N PHE A 530 11.07 37.63 -2.73
CA PHE A 530 10.81 38.80 -3.57
C PHE A 530 9.70 38.51 -4.59
N LEU A 531 9.73 37.31 -5.20
CA LEU A 531 8.72 36.84 -6.15
C LEU A 531 7.33 36.71 -5.52
N GLN A 532 7.25 36.36 -4.24
CA GLN A 532 6.02 36.29 -3.45
C GLN A 532 5.55 37.67 -2.94
N GLY A 533 6.35 38.73 -3.14
CA GLY A 533 6.05 40.06 -2.60
C GLY A 533 6.16 40.20 -1.09
N LYS A 534 6.83 39.25 -0.42
CA LYS A 534 7.10 39.32 1.04
C LYS A 534 8.21 40.32 1.37
N ILE A 535 9.11 40.58 0.43
CA ILE A 535 10.19 41.56 0.52
C ILE A 535 10.21 42.47 -0.71
N ASN A 536 10.52 43.75 -0.52
CA ASN A 536 10.50 44.77 -1.58
C ASN A 536 11.79 44.82 -2.41
N GLN A 537 12.85 44.15 -1.95
CA GLN A 537 14.14 44.06 -2.63
C GLN A 537 14.66 42.61 -2.59
N PRO A 538 15.35 42.13 -3.64
CA PRO A 538 16.05 40.85 -3.61
C PRO A 538 17.07 40.79 -2.47
N THR A 539 17.22 39.63 -1.84
CA THR A 539 18.29 39.40 -0.86
C THR A 539 19.66 39.35 -1.54
N VAL A 540 20.72 39.60 -0.78
CA VAL A 540 22.11 39.44 -1.26
C VAL A 540 22.32 38.03 -1.84
N GLN A 541 21.79 37.01 -1.16
CA GLN A 541 21.83 35.62 -1.61
C GLN A 541 21.09 35.37 -2.92
N CYS A 542 19.95 36.04 -3.16
CA CYS A 542 19.25 35.98 -4.44
C CYS A 542 20.09 36.60 -5.57
N CYS A 543 20.74 37.73 -5.32
CA CYS A 543 21.59 38.36 -6.32
C CYS A 543 22.86 37.56 -6.63
N ASP A 544 23.42 36.85 -5.64
CA ASP A 544 24.56 35.97 -5.87
C ASP A 544 24.17 34.69 -6.61
N GLY A 545 23.01 34.10 -6.29
CA GLY A 545 22.42 33.02 -7.08
C GLY A 545 22.15 33.43 -8.53
N MET A 546 21.70 34.66 -8.76
CA MET A 546 21.53 35.19 -10.12
C MET A 546 22.83 35.37 -10.90
N LYS A 547 23.93 35.73 -10.22
CA LYS A 547 25.26 35.79 -10.87
C LYS A 547 25.78 34.39 -11.19
N ALA A 548 25.54 33.42 -10.31
CA ALA A 548 25.89 32.02 -10.53
C ALA A 548 25.11 31.44 -11.72
N LEU A 549 23.80 31.70 -11.78
CA LEU A 549 22.94 31.27 -12.88
C LEU A 549 23.40 31.84 -14.24
N LYS A 550 23.82 33.12 -14.28
CA LYS A 550 24.43 33.71 -15.49
C LYS A 550 25.73 33.01 -15.89
N ALA A 551 26.53 32.56 -14.93
CA ALA A 551 27.80 31.88 -15.22
C ALA A 551 27.58 30.46 -15.77
N ILE A 552 26.46 29.83 -15.42
CA ILE A 552 26.11 28.46 -15.86
C ILE A 552 25.35 28.50 -17.20
N VAL A 553 24.45 29.48 -17.40
CA VAL A 553 23.59 29.58 -18.58
C VAL A 553 24.29 30.37 -19.69
N LYS A 554 25.10 29.68 -20.51
CA LYS A 554 25.88 30.30 -21.60
C LYS A 554 25.22 30.15 -22.97
N THR A 555 24.66 28.98 -23.25
CA THR A 555 24.09 28.63 -24.56
C THR A 555 22.56 28.82 -24.61
N LYS A 556 21.96 28.73 -25.81
CA LYS A 556 20.50 28.78 -25.96
C LYS A 556 19.85 27.54 -25.36
N GLU A 557 20.51 26.39 -25.49
CA GLU A 557 20.12 25.11 -24.94
C GLU A 557 20.08 25.16 -23.40
N ASP A 558 21.08 25.80 -22.77
CA ASP A 558 21.12 25.99 -21.31
C ASP A 558 19.98 26.90 -20.81
N ARG A 559 19.61 27.93 -21.59
CA ARG A 559 18.49 28.84 -21.25
C ARG A 559 17.16 28.12 -21.29
N VAL A 560 16.95 27.28 -22.31
CA VAL A 560 15.73 26.46 -22.45
C VAL A 560 15.65 25.47 -21.29
N ALA A 561 16.75 24.80 -20.94
CA ALA A 561 16.82 23.87 -19.81
C ALA A 561 16.53 24.57 -18.47
N ALA A 562 17.18 25.71 -18.19
CA ALA A 562 16.95 26.49 -16.99
C ALA A 562 15.52 27.05 -16.91
N CYS A 563 14.93 27.47 -18.04
CA CYS A 563 13.54 27.93 -18.09
C CYS A 563 12.55 26.81 -17.77
N ASN A 564 12.73 25.61 -18.33
CA ASN A 564 11.88 24.46 -18.03
C ASN A 564 11.94 24.08 -16.55
N CYS A 565 13.13 24.12 -15.96
CA CYS A 565 13.34 23.90 -14.52
C CYS A 565 12.65 24.95 -13.64
N GLY A 566 12.83 26.23 -13.97
CA GLY A 566 12.13 27.32 -13.30
C GLY A 566 10.61 27.17 -13.39
N LYS A 567 10.08 26.81 -14.56
CA LYS A 567 8.65 26.61 -14.80
C LYS A 567 8.08 25.47 -13.92
N GLN A 568 8.78 24.35 -13.82
CA GLN A 568 8.35 23.23 -12.99
C GLN A 568 8.26 23.61 -11.51
N ALA A 569 9.29 24.25 -10.96
CA ALA A 569 9.28 24.62 -9.54
C ALA A 569 8.33 25.77 -9.22
N LEU A 570 8.23 26.76 -10.10
CA LEU A 570 7.30 27.87 -9.94
C LEU A 570 5.83 27.43 -10.10
N SER A 571 5.55 26.29 -10.74
CA SER A 571 4.18 25.74 -10.79
C SER A 571 3.65 25.33 -9.42
N MET A 572 4.55 25.02 -8.47
CA MET A 572 4.22 24.55 -7.11
C MET A 572 4.07 25.71 -6.10
N VAL A 573 4.33 26.96 -6.51
CA VAL A 573 4.36 28.12 -5.61
C VAL A 573 3.52 29.27 -6.16
N ASN A 574 2.85 30.04 -5.29
CA ASN A 574 2.17 31.26 -5.69
C ASN A 574 3.18 32.42 -5.80
N TYR A 575 3.38 32.99 -6.99
CA TYR A 575 4.33 34.08 -7.25
C TYR A 575 3.77 35.06 -8.29
N ASP A 576 4.35 36.25 -8.37
CA ASP A 576 4.02 37.25 -9.41
C ASP A 576 5.00 37.16 -10.59
N PRO A 577 4.56 36.69 -11.79
CA PRO A 577 5.43 36.55 -12.96
C PRO A 577 6.03 37.87 -13.45
N LYS A 578 5.44 39.02 -13.09
CA LYS A 578 5.94 40.35 -13.47
C LYS A 578 7.18 40.75 -12.68
N LYS A 579 7.49 40.06 -11.57
CA LYS A 579 8.66 40.34 -10.72
C LYS A 579 9.92 39.60 -11.17
N LEU A 580 9.80 38.51 -11.94
CA LEU A 580 10.96 37.76 -12.46
C LEU A 580 11.91 38.65 -13.29
N PRO A 581 11.41 39.42 -14.28
CA PRO A 581 12.27 40.30 -15.10
C PRO A 581 12.86 41.48 -14.32
N LEU A 582 12.37 41.77 -13.11
CA LEU A 582 12.87 42.85 -12.27
C LEU A 582 14.07 42.43 -11.41
N ILE A 583 14.29 41.12 -11.22
CA ILE A 583 15.39 40.62 -10.39
C ILE A 583 16.75 40.98 -10.99
N PRO A 584 17.06 40.73 -12.28
CA PRO A 584 18.37 41.04 -12.84
C PRO A 584 18.69 42.53 -12.79
N ASN A 585 17.69 43.37 -13.09
CA ASN A 585 17.81 44.83 -13.02
C ASN A 585 18.10 45.32 -11.59
N LYS A 586 17.46 44.73 -10.57
CA LYS A 586 17.71 45.09 -9.16
C LYS A 586 19.02 44.52 -8.61
N CYS A 587 19.50 43.41 -9.16
CA CYS A 587 20.76 42.77 -8.77
C CYS A 587 21.99 43.25 -9.57
N GLY A 588 21.80 44.15 -10.55
CA GLY A 588 22.89 44.66 -11.39
C GLY A 588 23.49 43.60 -12.32
N VAL A 589 22.72 42.57 -12.67
CA VAL A 589 23.16 41.46 -13.53
C VAL A 589 22.58 41.65 -14.92
N ASP A 590 23.46 41.81 -15.92
CA ASP A 590 23.08 41.85 -17.33
C ASP A 590 22.68 40.44 -17.81
N PHE A 591 21.46 40.03 -17.47
CA PHE A 591 20.88 38.73 -17.78
C PHE A 591 19.35 38.91 -17.92
N ASN A 592 18.79 38.51 -19.06
CA ASN A 592 17.36 38.68 -19.31
C ASN A 592 16.61 37.41 -18.91
N LEU A 593 15.82 37.49 -17.85
CA LEU A 593 14.87 36.46 -17.47
C LEU A 593 13.51 36.80 -18.06
N PRO A 594 12.95 35.97 -18.95
CA PRO A 594 11.59 36.18 -19.41
C PRO A 594 10.58 36.06 -18.25
N PRO A 595 9.37 36.62 -18.39
CA PRO A 595 8.29 36.38 -17.45
C PRO A 595 7.83 34.92 -17.59
N ILE A 596 8.49 34.03 -16.85
CA ILE A 596 8.08 32.63 -16.75
C ILE A 596 6.75 32.64 -16.00
N ASP A 597 5.68 32.26 -16.70
CA ASP A 597 4.34 31.99 -16.16
C ASP A 597 3.98 30.54 -16.53
N LYS A 598 2.90 29.99 -15.96
CA LYS A 598 2.40 28.63 -16.24
C LYS A 598 2.23 28.36 -17.74
N ASN A 599 1.93 29.39 -18.52
CA ASN A 599 1.72 29.31 -19.97
C ASN A 599 2.91 29.80 -20.82
N PHE A 600 4.04 30.15 -20.21
CA PHE A 600 5.20 30.65 -20.96
C PHE A 600 5.90 29.53 -21.73
N ASP A 601 6.28 29.82 -22.98
CA ASP A 601 6.97 28.90 -23.88
C ASP A 601 8.48 29.08 -23.75
N CYS A 602 9.13 28.14 -23.06
CA CYS A 602 10.56 28.14 -22.79
C CYS A 602 11.43 27.94 -24.04
N SER A 603 10.87 27.61 -25.21
CA SER A 603 11.61 27.57 -26.48
C SER A 603 12.00 28.96 -27.01
N LYS A 604 11.39 30.02 -26.46
CA LYS A 604 11.64 31.43 -26.79
C LYS A 604 12.52 32.16 -25.76
N ALA A 605 13.07 31.44 -24.79
CA ALA A 605 13.91 31.96 -23.70
C ALA A 605 15.34 32.34 -24.15
#